data_AF-A0A2K2FWG1-F1
#
_entry.id   AF-A0A2K2FWG1-F1
#
_cell.length_a   1.000
_cell.length_b   1.000
_cell.length_c   1.000
_cell.angle_alpha   90.00
_cell.angle_beta   90.00
_cell.angle_gamma   90.00
#
_symmetry.space_group_name_H-M   'P 1'
#
loop_
_entity.id
_entity.type
_entity.pdbx_description
1 polymer ?
#
loop_
_entity_poly.entity_id
_entity_poly.type
_entity_poly.pdbx_seq_one_letter_code
_entity_poly.pdbx_strand_id
1 'polypeptide(L)'
;MNALCQLAGDWTGTTPTGGIMVERKWDGWRCLRFRGLDGKPRLWSRNGQPLNGADHIVHQLDLFEHVAGVPLFLDGEVVVDDTLDATKRWFESGWRRGGDKGRLHLFDVLTEEEWRAGGSDRPLHERKAWLQELAGAVRDDPALSWDWRPGSRGGDDPTAVQVVEDEWAFTESDVHDMVQRVWAVGGEGLMLKDPEAPYRRKRGPAWLKVKLDNWKRWARTPIAA
;
A
#
# COMPACT_ATOMS: atom_id res chain seq x y z
N MET A 1 16.40 -4.51 15.79
CA MET A 1 15.05 -3.90 15.87
C MET A 1 14.31 -4.30 14.61
N ASN A 2 13.15 -4.95 14.72
CA ASN A 2 12.33 -5.25 13.54
C ASN A 2 11.73 -3.94 13.00
N ALA A 3 11.56 -3.85 11.68
CA ALA A 3 10.83 -2.72 11.09
C ALA A 3 9.36 -2.77 11.52
N LEU A 4 8.57 -1.72 11.24
CA LEU A 4 7.12 -1.78 11.45
C LEU A 4 6.41 -2.59 10.36
N CYS A 5 7.00 -2.69 9.17
CA CYS A 5 6.39 -3.32 8.01
C CYS A 5 7.45 -4.05 7.17
N GLN A 6 7.00 -4.80 6.17
CA GLN A 6 7.85 -5.39 5.13
C GLN A 6 8.50 -4.31 4.27
N LEU A 7 9.76 -4.51 3.88
CA LEU A 7 10.53 -3.56 3.08
C LEU A 7 11.11 -4.23 1.84
N ALA A 8 11.09 -3.50 0.72
CA ALA A 8 11.57 -4.02 -0.55
C ALA A 8 13.09 -3.92 -0.73
N GLY A 9 13.69 -4.93 -1.35
CA GLY A 9 15.01 -4.86 -1.98
C GLY A 9 14.98 -4.13 -3.32
N ASP A 10 16.11 -4.15 -4.03
CA ASP A 10 16.19 -3.69 -5.42
C ASP A 10 16.14 -4.91 -6.33
N TRP A 11 15.35 -4.85 -7.40
CA TRP A 11 15.39 -5.89 -8.42
C TRP A 11 16.72 -5.85 -9.17
N THR A 12 17.25 -7.02 -9.53
CA THR A 12 18.59 -7.16 -10.14
C THR A 12 18.54 -7.78 -11.54
N GLY A 13 17.36 -7.75 -12.19
CA GLY A 13 17.22 -8.24 -13.57
C GLY A 13 16.98 -9.75 -13.67
N THR A 14 16.28 -10.36 -12.71
CA THR A 14 15.92 -11.79 -12.77
C THR A 14 14.50 -12.00 -12.29
N THR A 15 13.71 -12.69 -13.11
CA THR A 15 12.32 -13.07 -12.79
C THR A 15 12.24 -14.59 -12.54
N PRO A 16 11.53 -15.06 -11.50
CA PRO A 16 11.30 -16.50 -11.29
C PRO A 16 10.56 -17.15 -12.47
N THR A 17 10.83 -18.41 -12.77
CA THR A 17 10.17 -19.17 -13.85
C THR A 17 8.66 -19.32 -13.66
N GLY A 18 8.16 -19.30 -12.41
CA GLY A 18 6.74 -19.30 -12.09
C GLY A 18 6.05 -17.94 -12.25
N GLY A 19 6.80 -16.91 -12.66
CA GLY A 19 6.35 -15.53 -12.70
C GLY A 19 6.47 -14.81 -11.35
N ILE A 20 6.21 -13.51 -11.37
CA ILE A 20 6.20 -12.63 -10.21
C ILE A 20 5.00 -11.68 -10.29
N MET A 21 4.40 -11.35 -9.15
CA MET A 21 3.34 -10.35 -9.09
C MET A 21 3.93 -8.96 -9.25
N VAL A 22 3.26 -8.11 -10.02
CA VAL A 22 3.71 -6.76 -10.36
C VAL A 22 2.62 -5.76 -10.00
N GLU A 23 2.99 -4.78 -9.19
CA GLU A 23 2.13 -3.65 -8.83
C GLU A 23 2.80 -2.34 -9.24
N ARG A 24 1.99 -1.31 -9.50
CA ARG A 24 2.50 0.07 -9.61
C ARG A 24 3.17 0.47 -8.29
N LYS A 25 4.37 1.04 -8.39
CA LYS A 25 4.98 1.74 -7.26
C LYS A 25 4.42 3.16 -7.18
N TRP A 26 3.64 3.42 -6.14
CA TRP A 26 3.06 4.74 -5.86
C TRP A 26 4.10 5.66 -5.20
N ASP A 27 4.16 6.91 -5.68
CA ASP A 27 5.09 7.94 -5.20
C ASP A 27 4.46 8.76 -4.06
N GLY A 28 4.36 8.12 -2.89
CA GLY A 28 3.67 8.67 -1.73
C GLY A 28 4.44 8.47 -0.44
N TRP A 29 3.69 8.44 0.66
CA TRP A 29 4.20 8.03 1.96
C TRP A 29 3.63 6.69 2.36
N ARG A 30 4.49 5.78 2.80
CA ARG A 30 4.07 4.53 3.43
C ARG A 30 3.11 4.83 4.58
N CYS A 31 1.91 4.27 4.49
CA CYS A 31 0.81 4.48 5.41
C CYS A 31 0.36 3.14 5.98
N LEU A 32 0.56 2.96 7.28
CA LEU A 32 0.26 1.74 8.02
C LEU A 32 -0.92 2.01 8.94
N ARG A 33 -1.94 1.16 8.90
CA ARG A 33 -3.07 1.23 9.83
C ARG A 33 -2.90 0.15 10.89
N PHE A 34 -2.77 0.57 12.15
CA PHE A 34 -2.73 -0.31 13.33
C PHE A 34 -2.97 0.46 14.62
N ARG A 35 -3.23 -0.26 15.73
CA ARG A 35 -3.41 0.35 17.05
C ARG A 35 -2.08 0.73 17.70
N GLY A 36 -1.99 1.98 18.14
CA GLY A 36 -0.86 2.46 18.94
C GLY A 36 -0.76 1.77 20.30
N LEU A 37 0.25 2.16 21.09
CA LEU A 37 0.40 1.68 22.47
C LEU A 37 -0.78 2.07 23.37
N ASP A 38 -1.51 3.13 23.01
CA ASP A 38 -2.74 3.57 23.64
C ASP A 38 -3.97 2.72 23.25
N GLY A 39 -3.77 1.68 22.44
CA GLY A 39 -4.83 0.82 21.92
C GLY A 39 -5.70 1.48 20.85
N LYS A 40 -5.39 2.72 20.43
CA LYS A 40 -6.23 3.45 19.50
C LYS A 40 -5.81 3.19 18.05
N PRO A 41 -6.76 2.86 17.17
CA PRO A 41 -6.49 2.72 15.75
C PRO A 41 -6.09 4.06 15.13
N ARG A 42 -4.96 4.10 14.42
CA ARG A 42 -4.48 5.31 13.72
C ARG A 42 -3.70 4.93 12.46
N LEU A 43 -3.43 5.94 11.63
CA LEU A 43 -2.49 5.86 10.52
C LEU A 43 -1.08 6.22 11.02
N TRP A 44 -0.09 5.46 10.57
CA TRP A 44 1.30 5.60 10.96
C TRP A 44 2.20 5.54 9.74
N SER A 45 3.26 6.34 9.75
CA SER A 45 4.33 6.19 8.78
C SER A 45 5.13 4.91 9.04
N ARG A 46 5.97 4.52 8.08
CA ARG A 46 6.93 3.42 8.21
C ARG A 46 7.78 3.48 9.49
N ASN A 47 8.05 4.67 10.01
CA ASN A 47 8.90 4.91 11.18
C ASN A 47 8.08 5.17 12.46
N GLY A 48 6.76 4.96 12.44
CA GLY A 48 5.90 5.08 13.61
C GLY A 48 5.52 6.52 13.96
N GLN A 49 5.59 7.44 13.00
CA GLN A 49 5.05 8.79 13.19
C GLN A 49 3.58 8.82 12.79
N PRO A 50 2.68 9.40 13.60
CA PRO A 50 1.26 9.46 13.27
C PRO A 50 1.01 10.30 12.02
N LEU A 51 0.08 9.86 11.17
CA LEU A 51 -0.37 10.58 9.98
C LEU A 51 -1.78 11.14 10.25
N ASN A 52 -1.90 12.46 10.34
CA ASN A 52 -3.17 13.17 10.61
C ASN A 52 -3.70 13.86 9.34
N GLY A 53 -4.97 14.27 9.34
CA GLY A 53 -5.61 14.95 8.19
C GLY A 53 -5.96 14.01 7.05
N ALA A 54 -6.34 12.79 7.40
CA ALA A 54 -6.77 11.74 6.49
C ALA A 54 -7.86 10.90 7.17
N ASP A 55 -8.75 11.57 7.90
CA ASP A 55 -9.73 10.87 8.72
C ASP A 55 -10.81 10.17 7.86
N HIS A 56 -11.05 10.63 6.63
CA HIS A 56 -11.86 9.93 5.63
C HIS A 56 -11.27 8.56 5.24
N ILE A 57 -9.94 8.45 5.18
CA ILE A 57 -9.24 7.17 5.02
C ILE A 57 -9.42 6.32 6.28
N VAL A 58 -9.27 6.90 7.49
CA VAL A 58 -9.45 6.17 8.75
C VAL A 58 -10.83 5.53 8.81
N HIS A 59 -11.88 6.30 8.50
CA HIS A 59 -13.26 5.82 8.49
C HIS A 59 -13.44 4.63 7.53
N GLN A 60 -12.93 4.71 6.29
CA GLN A 60 -13.02 3.58 5.37
C GLN A 60 -12.26 2.35 5.88
N LEU A 61 -11.10 2.51 6.51
CA LEU A 61 -10.38 1.36 7.08
C LEU A 61 -11.08 0.76 8.31
N ASP A 62 -11.88 1.54 9.03
CA ASP A 62 -12.72 1.00 10.11
C ASP A 62 -13.82 0.07 9.55
N LEU A 63 -14.32 0.33 8.34
CA LEU A 63 -15.24 -0.57 7.64
C LEU A 63 -14.57 -1.90 7.29
N PHE A 64 -13.29 -1.89 6.89
CA PHE A 64 -12.53 -3.11 6.65
C PHE A 64 -12.39 -3.95 7.93
N GLU A 65 -12.09 -3.33 9.07
CA GLU A 65 -12.04 -4.03 10.36
C GLU A 65 -13.43 -4.55 10.79
N HIS A 66 -14.49 -3.78 10.52
CA HIS A 66 -15.87 -4.20 10.79
C HIS A 66 -16.24 -5.47 10.04
N VAL A 67 -16.02 -5.47 8.72
CA VAL A 67 -16.29 -6.62 7.84
C VAL A 67 -15.39 -7.82 8.19
N ALA A 68 -14.12 -7.58 8.53
CA ALA A 68 -13.22 -8.65 8.95
C ALA A 68 -13.61 -9.28 10.30
N GLY A 69 -14.35 -8.55 11.15
CA GLY A 69 -14.69 -8.97 12.51
C GLY A 69 -13.51 -9.01 13.47
N VAL A 70 -12.32 -8.57 13.04
CA VAL A 70 -11.08 -8.58 13.82
C VAL A 70 -10.23 -7.33 13.55
N PRO A 71 -9.41 -6.89 14.52
CA PRO A 71 -8.36 -5.90 14.29
C PRO A 71 -7.43 -6.27 13.13
N LEU A 72 -7.17 -5.30 12.24
CA LEU A 72 -6.30 -5.49 11.08
C LEU A 72 -5.03 -4.65 11.20
N PHE A 73 -3.97 -5.16 10.58
CA PHE A 73 -2.85 -4.38 10.09
C PHE A 73 -3.02 -4.22 8.58
N LEU A 74 -3.21 -2.98 8.12
CA LEU A 74 -3.33 -2.68 6.69
C LEU A 74 -2.12 -1.87 6.23
N ASP A 75 -1.58 -2.25 5.09
CA ASP A 75 -0.33 -1.75 4.57
C ASP A 75 -0.53 -1.12 3.18
N GLY A 76 -0.29 0.18 3.07
CA GLY A 76 -0.55 0.94 1.86
C GLY A 76 0.40 2.11 1.66
N GLU A 77 0.19 2.83 0.56
CA GLU A 77 0.88 4.09 0.25
C GLU A 77 -0.18 5.19 0.16
N VAL A 78 -0.06 6.24 0.96
CA VAL A 78 -0.94 7.41 0.85
C VAL A 78 -0.32 8.44 -0.10
N VAL A 79 -1.13 8.94 -1.04
CA VAL A 79 -0.74 9.92 -2.04
C VAL A 79 -1.71 11.10 -2.01
N VAL A 80 -1.18 12.32 -2.05
CA VAL A 80 -1.96 13.56 -2.18
C VAL A 80 -1.61 14.21 -3.51
N ASP A 81 -2.63 14.61 -4.27
CA ASP A 81 -2.49 15.31 -5.56
C ASP A 81 -1.45 14.62 -6.50
N ASP A 82 -1.45 13.29 -6.52
CA ASP A 82 -0.61 12.39 -7.33
C ASP A 82 0.92 12.60 -7.25
N THR A 83 1.42 13.30 -6.23
CA THR A 83 2.86 13.59 -6.11
C THR A 83 3.39 13.43 -4.69
N LEU A 84 4.65 13.02 -4.58
CA LEU A 84 5.35 12.93 -3.29
C LEU A 84 5.45 14.29 -2.60
N ASP A 85 5.67 15.37 -3.35
CA ASP A 85 5.81 16.71 -2.79
C ASP A 85 4.51 17.27 -2.22
N ALA A 86 3.36 17.01 -2.86
CA ALA A 86 2.07 17.35 -2.27
C ALA A 86 1.78 16.48 -1.04
N THR A 87 2.10 15.19 -1.09
CA THR A 87 1.98 14.26 0.04
C THR A 87 2.76 14.73 1.26
N LYS A 88 4.04 15.06 1.09
CA LYS A 88 4.90 15.64 2.15
C LYS A 88 4.30 16.91 2.72
N ARG A 89 4.01 17.89 1.85
CA ARG A 89 3.47 19.20 2.26
C ARG A 89 2.19 19.04 3.10
N TRP A 90 1.33 18.10 2.75
CA TRP A 90 0.12 17.83 3.51
C TRP A 90 0.39 17.24 4.89
N PHE A 91 1.05 16.07 4.97
CA PHE A 91 1.21 15.34 6.22
C PHE A 91 2.21 15.98 7.19
N GLU A 92 3.18 16.77 6.71
CA GLU A 92 4.09 17.52 7.58
C GLU A 92 3.40 18.70 8.26
N SER A 93 2.54 19.43 7.54
CA SER A 93 1.91 20.63 8.10
C SER A 93 0.59 21.08 7.50
N GLY A 94 0.27 20.73 6.25
CA GLY A 94 -0.97 21.13 5.59
C GLY A 94 -2.23 20.79 6.38
N TRP A 95 -2.28 19.60 7.00
CA TRP A 95 -3.43 19.13 7.78
C TRP A 95 -3.81 20.07 8.95
N ARG A 96 -2.87 20.86 9.48
CA ARG A 96 -3.14 21.80 10.59
C ARG A 96 -4.10 22.92 10.21
N ARG A 97 -4.30 23.15 8.91
CA ARG A 97 -5.27 24.11 8.38
C ARG A 97 -6.70 23.57 8.40
N GLY A 98 -6.89 22.32 8.81
CA GLY A 98 -8.16 21.61 8.79
C GLY A 98 -8.44 20.94 7.44
N GLY A 99 -9.43 20.06 7.44
CA GLY A 99 -9.81 19.22 6.31
C GLY A 99 -8.98 17.93 6.20
N ASP A 100 -9.37 17.12 5.22
CA ASP A 100 -8.75 15.84 4.92
C ASP A 100 -8.26 15.80 3.48
N LYS A 101 -7.12 15.13 3.23
CA LYS A 101 -6.62 14.88 1.88
C LYS A 101 -5.98 13.51 1.76
N GLY A 102 -5.91 13.07 0.52
CA GLY A 102 -5.13 11.93 0.09
C GLY A 102 -5.98 10.74 -0.27
N ARG A 103 -5.33 9.81 -0.95
CA ARG A 103 -5.86 8.52 -1.37
C ARG A 103 -4.89 7.46 -0.90
N LEU A 104 -5.40 6.41 -0.27
CA LEU A 104 -4.62 5.28 0.20
C LEU A 104 -4.69 4.15 -0.82
N HIS A 105 -3.53 3.76 -1.34
CA HIS A 105 -3.35 2.60 -2.19
C HIS A 105 -2.90 1.42 -1.32
N LEU A 106 -3.85 0.58 -0.90
CA LEU A 106 -3.62 -0.61 -0.07
C LEU A 106 -3.06 -1.76 -0.91
N PHE A 107 -2.01 -2.41 -0.44
CA PHE A 107 -1.37 -3.50 -1.17
C PHE A 107 -1.04 -4.72 -0.31
N ASP A 108 -1.35 -4.72 0.99
CA ASP A 108 -1.26 -5.90 1.85
C ASP A 108 -2.15 -5.78 3.09
N VAL A 109 -2.49 -6.92 3.69
CA VAL A 109 -3.30 -7.03 4.90
C VAL A 109 -2.88 -8.27 5.72
N LEU A 110 -2.86 -8.10 7.03
CA LEU A 110 -2.75 -9.18 8.01
C LEU A 110 -3.65 -8.83 9.20
N THR A 111 -3.95 -9.80 10.05
CA THR A 111 -4.53 -9.49 11.37
C THR A 111 -3.53 -8.69 12.20
N GLU A 112 -4.03 -7.86 13.12
CA GLU A 112 -3.16 -7.15 14.05
C GLU A 112 -2.38 -8.13 14.95
N GLU A 113 -2.95 -9.29 15.25
CA GLU A 113 -2.31 -10.37 16.00
C GLU A 113 -1.06 -10.91 15.26
N GLU A 114 -1.19 -11.28 13.99
CA GLU A 114 -0.06 -11.71 13.15
C GLU A 114 1.02 -10.62 13.07
N TRP A 115 0.62 -9.37 12.88
CA TRP A 115 1.56 -8.26 12.85
C TRP A 115 2.36 -8.14 14.15
N ARG A 116 1.68 -8.24 15.30
CA ARG A 116 2.31 -8.21 16.64
C ARG A 116 3.24 -9.40 16.84
N ALA A 117 2.88 -10.58 16.33
CA ALA A 117 3.72 -11.78 16.33
C ALA A 117 4.97 -11.68 15.43
N GLY A 118 5.05 -10.68 14.54
CA GLY A 118 6.21 -10.41 13.70
C GLY A 118 5.96 -10.46 12.20
N GLY A 119 4.76 -10.87 11.79
CA GLY A 119 4.35 -11.08 10.42
C GLY A 119 3.40 -12.27 10.31
N SER A 120 3.05 -12.63 9.07
CA SER A 120 2.14 -13.74 8.77
C SER A 120 2.86 -14.75 7.89
N ASP A 121 2.59 -16.04 8.12
CA ASP A 121 3.04 -17.13 7.24
C ASP A 121 2.11 -17.35 6.05
N ARG A 122 0.94 -16.70 6.04
CA ARG A 122 0.01 -16.71 4.91
C ARG A 122 0.71 -16.17 3.66
N PRO A 123 0.70 -16.90 2.52
CA PRO A 123 1.29 -16.43 1.26
C PRO A 123 0.72 -15.08 0.80
N LEU A 124 1.52 -14.32 0.04
CA LEU A 124 1.09 -13.00 -0.44
C LEU A 124 -0.18 -13.09 -1.28
N HIS A 125 -0.29 -14.06 -2.18
CA HIS A 125 -1.47 -14.20 -3.03
C HIS A 125 -2.76 -14.39 -2.21
N GLU A 126 -2.70 -15.12 -1.08
CA GLU A 126 -3.84 -15.28 -0.18
C GLU A 126 -4.14 -14.01 0.62
N ARG A 127 -3.10 -13.28 1.07
CA ARG A 127 -3.32 -11.98 1.74
C ARG A 127 -3.95 -10.97 0.78
N LYS A 128 -3.55 -10.96 -0.48
CA LYS A 128 -4.11 -10.11 -1.54
C LYS A 128 -5.56 -10.51 -1.88
N ALA A 129 -5.84 -11.80 -2.00
CA ALA A 129 -7.21 -12.28 -2.17
C ALA A 129 -8.10 -11.85 -1.01
N TRP A 130 -7.65 -12.02 0.24
CA TRP A 130 -8.39 -11.58 1.41
C TRP A 130 -8.62 -10.05 1.41
N LEU A 131 -7.62 -9.25 1.05
CA LEU A 131 -7.78 -7.81 0.92
C LEU A 131 -8.85 -7.42 -0.11
N GLN A 132 -8.90 -8.12 -1.25
CA GLN A 132 -9.93 -7.91 -2.28
C GLN A 132 -11.32 -8.34 -1.80
N GLU A 133 -11.43 -9.45 -1.07
CA GLU A 133 -12.68 -9.89 -0.45
C GLU A 133 -13.21 -8.87 0.56
N LEU A 134 -12.34 -8.34 1.42
CA LEU A 134 -12.70 -7.29 2.38
C LEU A 134 -13.20 -6.03 1.65
N ALA A 135 -12.46 -5.58 0.62
CA ALA A 135 -12.87 -4.41 -0.17
C ALA A 135 -14.20 -4.64 -0.90
N GLY A 136 -14.42 -5.85 -1.44
CA GLY A 136 -15.68 -6.23 -2.07
C GLY A 136 -16.85 -6.22 -1.07
N ALA A 137 -16.67 -6.83 0.09
CA ALA A 137 -17.69 -6.86 1.14
C ALA A 137 -18.02 -5.47 1.69
N VAL A 138 -17.05 -4.56 1.84
CA VAL A 138 -17.31 -3.16 2.21
C VAL A 138 -18.12 -2.44 1.12
N ARG A 139 -17.75 -2.62 -0.15
CA ARG A 139 -18.43 -1.97 -1.30
C ARG A 139 -19.86 -2.48 -1.47
N ASP A 140 -20.05 -3.78 -1.31
CA ASP A 140 -21.29 -4.46 -1.68
C ASP A 140 -22.32 -4.51 -0.53
N ASP A 141 -21.96 -4.06 0.69
CA ASP A 141 -22.86 -3.96 1.84
C ASP A 141 -23.75 -2.69 1.75
N PRO A 142 -25.07 -2.83 1.51
CA PRO A 142 -25.96 -1.69 1.44
C PRO A 142 -26.07 -0.92 2.76
N ALA A 143 -25.87 -1.56 3.91
CA ALA A 143 -25.92 -0.89 5.21
C ALA A 143 -24.72 0.06 5.38
N LEU A 144 -23.56 -0.29 4.83
CA LEU A 144 -22.36 0.55 4.84
C LEU A 144 -22.40 1.65 3.77
N SER A 145 -23.16 1.45 2.68
CA SER A 145 -23.34 2.49 1.65
C SER A 145 -24.01 3.78 2.16
N TRP A 146 -24.67 3.72 3.32
CA TRP A 146 -25.28 4.85 4.02
C TRP A 146 -24.55 5.22 5.32
N ASP A 147 -23.43 4.57 5.63
CA ASP A 147 -22.64 4.90 6.80
C ASP A 147 -21.87 6.19 6.53
N TRP A 148 -22.31 7.26 7.19
CA TRP A 148 -21.69 8.58 7.08
C TRP A 148 -20.81 8.79 8.30
N ARG A 149 -19.56 9.18 8.05
CA ARG A 149 -18.67 9.63 9.12
C ARG A 149 -19.35 10.72 9.97
N PRO A 150 -19.38 10.57 11.31
CA PRO A 150 -19.97 11.60 12.18
C PRO A 150 -19.34 12.98 11.96
N GLY A 151 -20.17 13.96 11.59
CA GLY A 151 -19.75 15.34 11.34
C GLY A 151 -19.36 15.67 9.89
N SER A 152 -19.47 14.73 8.95
CA SER A 152 -19.32 15.04 7.52
C SER A 152 -20.53 15.80 6.96
N ARG A 153 -20.32 16.65 5.95
CA ARG A 153 -21.40 17.34 5.20
C ARG A 153 -21.78 16.56 3.93
N GLY A 154 -21.91 15.23 4.05
CA GLY A 154 -22.13 14.31 2.94
C GLY A 154 -21.18 13.11 3.01
N GLY A 155 -21.09 12.36 1.93
CA GLY A 155 -20.17 11.23 1.83
C GLY A 155 -18.72 11.58 1.80
N ASP A 156 -17.92 10.78 2.51
CA ASP A 156 -16.52 10.66 2.17
C ASP A 156 -16.41 10.13 0.74
N ASP A 157 -15.39 10.60 0.00
CA ASP A 157 -15.10 10.10 -1.34
C ASP A 157 -14.95 8.57 -1.28
N PRO A 158 -15.83 7.78 -1.92
CA PRO A 158 -15.79 6.32 -1.85
C PRO A 158 -14.51 5.74 -2.45
N THR A 159 -13.68 6.60 -3.07
CA THR A 159 -12.42 6.24 -3.67
C THR A 159 -11.19 6.59 -2.80
N ALA A 160 -11.40 7.05 -1.56
CA ALA A 160 -10.31 7.41 -0.63
C ALA A 160 -9.37 6.24 -0.31
N VAL A 161 -9.86 4.99 -0.32
CA VAL A 161 -9.08 3.76 -0.21
C VAL A 161 -9.27 2.93 -1.47
N GLN A 162 -8.16 2.46 -2.05
CA GLN A 162 -8.14 1.59 -3.22
C GLN A 162 -7.22 0.41 -2.97
N VAL A 163 -7.67 -0.81 -3.30
CA VAL A 163 -6.78 -1.96 -3.34
C VAL A 163 -5.98 -1.90 -4.64
N VAL A 164 -4.66 -2.03 -4.53
CA VAL A 164 -3.76 -2.08 -5.68
C VAL A 164 -3.94 -3.41 -6.41
N GLU A 165 -4.25 -3.33 -7.69
CA GLU A 165 -4.34 -4.49 -8.57
C GLU A 165 -2.94 -5.01 -8.95
N ASP A 166 -2.85 -6.32 -9.17
CA ASP A 166 -1.62 -7.00 -9.55
C ASP A 166 -1.70 -7.45 -11.01
N GLU A 167 -0.65 -7.18 -11.77
CA GLU A 167 -0.35 -7.83 -13.04
C GLU A 167 0.71 -8.92 -12.83
N TRP A 168 0.99 -9.73 -13.86
CA TRP A 168 2.01 -10.78 -13.81
C TRP A 168 3.11 -10.54 -14.84
N ALA A 169 4.36 -10.73 -14.42
CA ALA A 169 5.52 -10.80 -15.31
C ALA A 169 6.14 -12.20 -15.23
N PHE A 170 6.41 -12.80 -16.39
CA PHE A 170 7.02 -14.13 -16.51
C PHE A 170 8.47 -14.06 -16.99
N THR A 171 8.87 -12.93 -17.55
CA THR A 171 10.21 -12.66 -18.05
C THR A 171 10.72 -11.31 -17.59
N GLU A 172 12.02 -11.07 -17.72
CA GLU A 172 12.61 -9.75 -17.52
C GLU A 172 12.03 -8.74 -18.52
N SER A 173 11.75 -9.16 -19.76
CA SER A 173 11.17 -8.30 -20.81
C SER A 173 9.81 -7.78 -20.41
N ASP A 174 8.97 -8.60 -19.78
CA ASP A 174 7.65 -8.16 -19.30
C ASP A 174 7.81 -7.03 -18.28
N VAL A 175 8.74 -7.17 -17.33
CA VAL A 175 9.05 -6.13 -16.32
C VAL A 175 9.51 -4.84 -16.99
N HIS A 176 10.36 -4.94 -18.02
CA HIS A 176 10.83 -3.79 -18.80
C HIS A 176 9.68 -3.05 -19.50
N ASP A 177 8.79 -3.78 -20.18
CA ASP A 177 7.66 -3.19 -20.90
C ASP A 177 6.67 -2.55 -19.91
N MET A 178 6.40 -3.21 -18.79
CA MET A 178 5.52 -2.70 -17.73
C MET A 178 6.07 -1.41 -17.12
N VAL A 179 7.35 -1.35 -16.79
CA VAL A 179 7.91 -0.15 -16.13
C VAL A 179 7.98 1.03 -17.11
N GLN A 180 8.21 0.78 -18.39
CA GLN A 180 8.16 1.82 -19.43
C GLN A 180 6.76 2.44 -19.54
N ARG A 181 5.69 1.63 -19.48
CA ARG A 181 4.30 2.16 -19.46
C ARG A 181 4.05 3.05 -18.25
N VAL A 182 4.58 2.71 -17.09
CA VAL A 182 4.45 3.53 -15.87
C VAL A 182 5.21 4.86 -16.01
N TRP A 183 6.42 4.85 -16.56
CA TRP A 183 7.20 6.08 -16.76
C TRP A 183 6.63 6.99 -17.84
N ALA A 184 6.03 6.43 -18.90
CA ALA A 184 5.38 7.22 -19.95
C ALA A 184 4.25 8.13 -19.42
N VAL A 185 3.69 7.82 -18.24
CA VAL A 185 2.68 8.62 -17.56
C VAL A 185 3.20 9.29 -16.27
N GLY A 186 4.52 9.34 -16.07
CA GLY A 186 5.17 10.01 -14.94
C GLY A 186 5.10 9.28 -13.60
N GLY A 187 4.81 7.97 -13.59
CA GLY A 187 4.83 7.17 -12.36
C GLY A 187 6.25 6.85 -11.86
N GLU A 188 6.39 6.37 -10.61
CA GLU A 188 7.71 6.10 -10.01
C GLU A 188 8.38 4.84 -10.57
N GLY A 189 7.58 3.79 -10.80
CA GLY A 189 8.05 2.49 -11.30
C GLY A 189 7.18 1.33 -10.81
N LEU A 190 7.80 0.18 -10.54
CA LEU A 190 7.10 -1.06 -10.17
C LEU A 190 7.55 -1.62 -8.82
N MET A 191 6.64 -2.34 -8.19
CA MET A 191 6.88 -3.27 -7.10
C MET A 191 6.71 -4.69 -7.64
N LEU A 192 7.75 -5.51 -7.56
CA LEU A 192 7.70 -6.93 -7.90
C LEU A 192 7.64 -7.72 -6.61
N LYS A 193 6.71 -8.66 -6.49
CA LYS A 193 6.46 -9.41 -5.27
C LYS A 193 6.35 -10.91 -5.53
N ASP A 194 7.06 -11.69 -4.74
CA ASP A 194 6.93 -13.14 -4.70
C ASP A 194 5.53 -13.52 -4.15
N PRO A 195 4.68 -14.19 -4.95
CA PRO A 195 3.32 -14.54 -4.55
C PRO A 195 3.27 -15.52 -3.36
N GLU A 196 4.30 -16.34 -3.18
CA GLU A 196 4.38 -17.35 -2.11
C GLU A 196 5.00 -16.78 -0.83
N ALA A 197 5.47 -15.53 -0.87
CA ALA A 197 6.24 -15.00 0.24
C ALA A 197 5.38 -14.70 1.47
N PRO A 198 5.85 -15.10 2.68
CA PRO A 198 5.23 -14.70 3.91
C PRO A 198 5.46 -13.20 4.17
N TYR A 199 4.65 -12.61 5.04
CA TYR A 199 4.89 -11.26 5.52
C TYR A 199 5.96 -11.26 6.62
N ARG A 200 7.00 -10.45 6.47
CA ARG A 200 8.07 -10.29 7.46
C ARG A 200 8.41 -8.82 7.63
N ARG A 201 8.48 -8.35 8.88
CA ARG A 201 8.84 -6.97 9.25
C ARG A 201 10.33 -6.66 9.11
N LYS A 202 10.88 -6.87 7.92
CA LYS A 202 12.28 -6.61 7.56
C LYS A 202 12.41 -6.35 6.06
N ARG A 203 13.59 -5.90 5.65
CA ARG A 203 13.97 -5.90 4.23
C ARG A 203 14.29 -7.33 3.81
N GLY A 204 13.82 -7.72 2.63
CA GLY A 204 14.09 -9.03 2.06
C GLY A 204 13.91 -9.06 0.55
N PRO A 205 14.17 -10.23 -0.07
CA PRO A 205 14.05 -10.42 -1.52
C PRO A 205 12.60 -10.65 -1.97
N ALA A 206 11.67 -10.90 -1.04
CA ALA A 206 10.27 -11.17 -1.35
C ALA A 206 9.60 -10.00 -2.10
N TRP A 207 9.96 -8.77 -1.75
CA TRP A 207 9.50 -7.57 -2.44
C TRP A 207 10.69 -6.84 -3.03
N LEU A 208 10.60 -6.48 -4.29
CA LEU A 208 11.65 -5.82 -5.05
C LEU A 208 11.06 -4.58 -5.72
N LYS A 209 11.87 -3.56 -5.92
CA LYS A 209 11.45 -2.33 -6.59
C LYS A 209 12.26 -2.09 -7.86
N VAL A 210 11.57 -1.61 -8.88
CA VAL A 210 12.13 -1.18 -10.16
C VAL A 210 11.86 0.32 -10.28
N LYS A 211 12.91 1.12 -10.39
CA LYS A 211 12.84 2.59 -10.50
C LYS A 211 13.83 3.10 -11.52
N LEU A 212 13.59 4.29 -12.05
CA LEU A 212 14.54 4.90 -12.96
C LEU A 212 15.89 5.13 -12.24
N ASP A 213 15.87 5.65 -11.01
CA ASP A 213 17.11 5.90 -10.23
C ASP A 213 17.99 4.66 -10.01
N ASN A 214 17.39 3.46 -9.98
CA ASN A 214 18.11 2.22 -9.74
C ASN A 214 18.34 1.41 -11.02
N TRP A 215 18.11 1.99 -12.21
CA TRP A 215 18.23 1.30 -13.50
C TRP A 215 19.56 0.55 -13.66
N LYS A 216 20.66 1.12 -13.15
CA LYS A 216 22.00 0.54 -13.21
C LYS A 216 22.11 -0.83 -12.52
N ARG A 217 21.15 -1.21 -11.68
CA ARG A 217 21.14 -2.49 -10.97
C ARG A 217 20.55 -3.63 -11.78
N TRP A 218 19.80 -3.35 -12.83
CA TRP A 218 19.00 -4.35 -13.55
C TRP A 218 18.97 -4.16 -15.06
N ALA A 219 19.26 -2.96 -15.58
CA ALA A 219 19.39 -2.71 -17.01
C ALA A 219 20.87 -2.65 -17.43
N ARG A 220 21.18 -3.30 -18.56
CA ARG A 220 22.53 -3.30 -19.16
C ARG A 220 22.87 -2.00 -19.90
N THR A 221 21.85 -1.25 -20.29
CA THR A 221 21.96 0.00 -21.06
C THR A 221 21.20 1.10 -20.33
N PRO A 222 21.64 2.38 -20.40
CA PRO A 222 20.87 3.50 -19.88
C PRO A 222 19.45 3.51 -20.42
N ILE A 223 18.48 3.75 -19.53
CA ILE A 223 17.09 3.94 -19.90
C ILE A 223 16.86 5.44 -20.07
N ALA A 224 16.36 5.83 -21.24
CA ALA A 224 15.92 7.21 -21.47
C ALA A 224 14.67 7.47 -20.60
N ALA A 225 14.68 8.60 -19.90
CA ALA A 225 13.53 9.12 -19.18
C ALA A 225 12.54 9.75 -20.17
#